data_AF-X1LRK7-F1
#
_entry.id   AF-X1LRK7-F1
#
_cell.length_a   1.000
_cell.length_b   1.000
_cell.length_c   1.000
_cell.angle_alpha   90.00
_cell.angle_beta   90.00
_cell.angle_gamma   90.00
#
_symmetry.space_group_name_H-M   'P 1'
#
loop_
_entity.id
_entity.type
_entity.pdbx_description
1 polymer ?
#
loop_
_entity_poly.entity_id
_entity_poly.type
_entity_poly.pdbx_seq_one_letter_code
_entity_poly.pdbx_strand_id
1 'polypeptide(L)'
;MARGEVLVFTDDDCIVSSHWLKNLTGYLNSEDIGVVGGPEKIPQTGPFLSRCLGYIVNSFIGAAGLFKGEGLRLGRFYPKGCNMALPKRVLFQVGLFDEKLMPGEDVELAYRIRKAGYKIKYAS
;
A
#
# COMPACT_ATOMS: atom_id res chain seq x y z
N MET A 1 19.91 -2.15 9.72
CA MET A 1 19.04 -3.16 9.05
C MET A 1 17.92 -3.58 10.00
N ALA A 2 16.71 -3.80 9.46
CA ALA A 2 15.55 -4.23 10.24
C ALA A 2 15.68 -5.69 10.71
N ARG A 3 15.40 -5.92 12.00
CA ARG A 3 15.47 -7.24 12.66
C ARG A 3 14.11 -7.95 12.79
N GLY A 4 13.00 -7.24 12.55
CA GLY A 4 11.66 -7.79 12.63
C GLY A 4 11.34 -8.79 11.52
N GLU A 5 10.35 -9.64 11.78
CA GLU A 5 9.79 -10.60 10.80
C GLU A 5 8.83 -9.94 9.81
N VAL A 6 8.26 -8.81 10.19
CA VAL A 6 7.42 -7.96 9.35
C VAL A 6 8.17 -6.68 9.04
N LEU A 7 8.13 -6.27 7.77
CA LEU A 7 8.63 -5.00 7.30
C LEU A 7 7.43 -4.09 7.03
N VAL A 8 7.50 -2.85 7.51
CA VAL A 8 6.47 -1.84 7.34
C VAL A 8 7.13 -0.59 6.77
N PHE A 9 6.51 -0.02 5.75
CA PHE A 9 7.03 1.10 4.97
C PHE A 9 6.09 2.30 5.09
N THR A 10 6.69 3.47 5.20
CA THR A 10 6.02 4.76 5.16
C THR A 10 7.01 5.84 4.72
N ASP A 11 6.50 6.93 4.18
CA ASP A 11 7.31 8.04 3.69
C ASP A 11 7.52 9.07 4.82
N ASP A 12 8.52 9.94 4.66
CA ASP A 12 8.85 10.97 5.64
C ASP A 12 7.81 12.11 5.71
N ASP A 13 6.95 12.21 4.71
CA ASP A 13 5.83 13.16 4.62
C ASP A 13 4.48 12.56 5.05
N CYS A 14 4.44 11.32 5.54
CA CYS A 14 3.22 10.64 5.95
C CYS A 14 2.83 10.91 7.41
N ILE A 15 1.53 11.15 7.64
CA ILE A 15 0.93 11.20 8.99
C ILE A 15 0.10 9.93 9.19
N VAL A 16 0.57 9.06 10.09
CA VAL A 16 -0.08 7.78 10.39
C VAL A 16 -1.08 7.90 11.56
N SER A 17 -2.13 7.10 11.54
CA SER A 17 -3.08 7.03 12.65
C SER A 17 -2.51 6.22 13.82
N SER A 18 -3.02 6.42 15.04
CA SER A 18 -2.61 5.65 16.22
C SER A 18 -2.87 4.14 16.10
N HIS A 19 -3.74 3.73 15.17
CA HIS A 19 -4.08 2.33 14.92
C HIS A 19 -3.43 1.78 13.63
N TRP A 20 -2.68 2.61 12.91
CA TRP A 20 -2.14 2.29 11.58
C TRP A 20 -1.34 0.99 11.55
N LEU A 21 -0.37 0.85 12.45
CA LEU A 21 0.48 -0.35 12.52
C LEU A 21 -0.35 -1.60 12.81
N LYS A 22 -1.24 -1.54 13.80
CA LYS A 22 -2.12 -2.65 14.18
C LYS A 22 -3.00 -3.09 13.01
N ASN A 23 -3.53 -2.13 12.25
CA ASN A 23 -4.41 -2.41 11.11
C ASN A 23 -3.64 -3.03 9.93
N LEU A 24 -2.43 -2.54 9.64
CA LEU A 24 -1.59 -3.11 8.59
C LEU A 24 -1.12 -4.53 8.93
N THR A 25 -0.62 -4.74 10.15
CA THR A 25 -0.01 -6.03 10.52
C THR A 25 -1.03 -7.09 10.94
N GLY A 26 -2.25 -6.70 11.32
CA GLY A 26 -3.29 -7.62 11.80
C GLY A 26 -3.67 -8.72 10.80
N TYR A 27 -3.45 -8.51 9.50
CA TYR A 27 -3.72 -9.48 8.44
C TYR A 27 -2.54 -10.41 8.13
N LEU A 28 -1.34 -10.12 8.64
CA LEU A 28 -0.11 -10.87 8.36
C LEU A 28 0.04 -12.14 9.20
N ASN A 29 -0.92 -12.41 10.08
CA ASN A 29 -1.00 -13.70 10.80
C ASN A 29 -1.37 -14.86 9.85
N SER A 30 -1.91 -14.56 8.67
CA SER A 30 -2.27 -15.57 7.67
C SER A 30 -1.12 -15.78 6.69
N GLU A 31 -0.69 -17.04 6.52
CA GLU A 31 0.51 -17.36 5.74
C GLU A 31 0.39 -17.08 4.24
N ASP A 32 -0.84 -17.03 3.73
CA ASP A 32 -1.18 -16.77 2.33
C ASP A 32 -1.17 -15.28 1.97
N ILE A 33 -1.08 -14.37 2.94
CA ILE A 33 -0.98 -12.93 2.70
C ILE A 33 0.48 -12.54 2.48
N GLY A 34 0.78 -12.03 1.29
CA GLY A 34 2.12 -11.62 0.90
C GLY A 34 2.41 -10.15 1.15
N VAL A 35 1.38 -9.30 1.08
CA VAL A 35 1.49 -7.86 1.30
C VAL A 35 0.13 -7.26 1.68
N VAL A 36 0.16 -6.27 2.55
CA VAL A 36 -0.98 -5.49 3.02
C VAL A 36 -0.74 -4.02 2.72
N GLY A 37 -1.77 -3.31 2.27
CA GLY A 37 -1.77 -1.85 2.19
C GLY A 37 -3.12 -1.29 2.56
N GLY A 38 -3.21 0.03 2.76
CA GLY A 38 -4.44 0.70 3.16
C GLY A 38 -4.76 1.94 2.31
N PRO A 39 -5.81 2.70 2.68
CA PRO A 39 -6.12 3.95 2.01
C PRO A 39 -5.05 5.01 2.28
N GLU A 40 -4.75 5.80 1.25
CA GLU A 40 -4.01 7.05 1.38
C GLU A 40 -5.01 8.20 1.40
N LYS A 41 -4.92 9.06 2.42
CA LYS A 41 -5.82 10.20 2.56
C LYS A 41 -5.01 11.48 2.60
N ILE A 42 -5.38 12.43 1.76
CA ILE A 42 -4.83 13.77 1.82
C ILE A 42 -5.51 14.51 2.99
N PRO A 43 -4.75 15.12 3.92
CA PRO A 43 -5.31 15.86 5.04
C PRO A 43 -6.24 16.97 4.56
N GLN A 44 -7.48 16.96 5.06
CA GLN A 44 -8.49 17.98 4.72
C GLN A 44 -8.25 19.33 5.41
N THR A 45 -7.26 19.40 6.30
CA THR A 45 -6.80 20.61 6.99
C THR A 45 -5.77 21.40 6.19
N GLY A 46 -5.31 20.90 5.05
CA GLY A 46 -4.34 21.58 4.20
C GLY A 46 -4.91 22.78 3.44
N PRO A 47 -4.05 23.53 2.72
CA PRO A 47 -4.46 24.64 1.85
C PRO A 47 -5.55 24.21 0.86
N PHE A 48 -6.37 25.17 0.42
CA PHE A 48 -7.49 24.92 -0.50
C PHE A 48 -7.07 24.09 -1.74
N LEU A 49 -5.94 24.43 -2.35
CA LEU A 49 -5.42 23.72 -3.52
C LEU A 49 -5.09 22.24 -3.21
N SER A 50 -4.46 21.95 -2.07
CA SER A 50 -4.14 20.58 -1.64
C SER A 50 -5.40 19.75 -1.43
N ARG A 51 -6.45 20.37 -0.90
CA ARG A 51 -7.77 19.73 -0.74
C ARG A 51 -8.42 19.44 -2.10
N CYS A 52 -8.41 20.41 -3.03
CA CYS A 52 -8.91 20.21 -4.39
C CYS A 52 -8.16 19.10 -5.13
N LEU A 53 -6.83 19.09 -5.07
CA LEU A 53 -6.01 18.00 -5.59
C LEU A 53 -6.41 16.67 -4.96
N GLY A 54 -6.61 16.66 -3.64
CA GLY A 54 -7.11 15.49 -2.91
C GLY A 54 -8.43 14.97 -3.43
N TYR A 55 -9.39 15.83 -3.75
CA TYR A 55 -10.65 15.41 -4.36
C TYR A 55 -10.46 14.87 -5.77
N ILE A 56 -9.58 15.47 -6.58
CA ILE A 56 -9.32 15.02 -7.95
C ILE A 56 -8.67 13.63 -7.93
N VAL A 57 -7.55 13.45 -7.23
CA VAL A 57 -6.79 12.20 -7.21
C VAL A 57 -7.57 11.03 -6.60
N ASN A 58 -8.48 11.32 -5.66
CA ASN A 58 -9.36 10.31 -5.06
C ASN A 58 -10.73 10.19 -5.75
N SER A 59 -11.05 11.05 -6.73
CA SER A 59 -12.29 10.95 -7.49
C SER A 59 -12.27 9.72 -8.39
N PHE A 60 -13.43 9.23 -8.79
CA PHE A 60 -13.52 8.10 -9.71
C PHE A 60 -12.77 8.34 -11.02
N ILE A 61 -12.80 9.57 -11.55
CA ILE A 61 -12.12 9.93 -12.79
C ILE A 61 -10.61 10.04 -12.57
N GLY A 62 -10.16 10.80 -11.56
CA GLY A 62 -8.73 11.00 -11.31
C GLY A 62 -8.01 9.75 -10.80
N ALA A 63 -8.73 8.87 -10.08
CA ALA A 63 -8.25 7.56 -9.66
C ALA A 63 -8.44 6.47 -10.72
N ALA A 64 -9.09 6.77 -11.85
CA ALA A 64 -9.58 5.76 -12.81
C ALA A 64 -10.34 4.59 -12.14
N GLY A 65 -11.06 4.85 -11.05
CA GLY A 65 -11.78 3.85 -10.26
C GLY A 65 -10.89 2.89 -9.44
N LEU A 66 -9.59 3.15 -9.28
CA LEU A 66 -8.65 2.27 -8.58
C LEU A 66 -8.66 2.43 -7.05
N PHE A 67 -8.94 3.64 -6.55
CA PHE A 67 -8.78 3.99 -5.12
C PHE A 67 -10.09 4.10 -4.32
N LYS A 68 -11.24 3.75 -4.92
CA LYS A 68 -12.52 3.75 -4.17
C LYS A 68 -12.55 2.56 -3.21
N GLY A 69 -13.00 2.80 -1.97
CA GLY A 69 -13.12 1.83 -0.87
C GLY A 69 -14.00 0.61 -1.16
N GLU A 70 -15.07 0.37 -0.40
CA GLU A 70 -16.03 -0.76 -0.58
C GLU A 70 -16.93 -0.60 -1.83
N GLY A 71 -16.44 0.04 -2.89
CA GLY A 71 -17.16 0.27 -4.14
C GLY A 71 -16.58 -0.50 -5.34
N LEU A 72 -17.10 -0.21 -6.53
CA LEU A 72 -16.66 -0.80 -7.79
C LEU A 72 -15.16 -0.51 -8.03
N ARG A 73 -14.29 -1.49 -7.78
CA ARG A 73 -12.88 -1.46 -8.18
C ARG A 73 -12.79 -1.95 -9.62
N LEU A 74 -12.58 -1.03 -10.56
CA LEU A 74 -12.39 -1.37 -11.97
C LEU A 74 -11.05 -2.10 -12.23
N GLY A 75 -10.13 -2.06 -11.26
CA GLY A 75 -8.81 -2.67 -11.37
C GLY A 75 -8.36 -3.42 -10.10
N ARG A 76 -7.19 -4.06 -10.22
CA ARG A 76 -6.54 -4.80 -9.13
C ARG A 76 -5.89 -3.80 -8.16
N PHE A 77 -6.05 -4.03 -6.86
CA PHE A 77 -5.39 -3.23 -5.81
C PHE A 77 -3.92 -3.65 -5.66
N TYR A 78 -3.03 -2.66 -5.60
CA TYR A 78 -1.62 -2.81 -5.27
C TYR A 78 -1.27 -1.78 -4.18
N PRO A 79 -0.71 -2.21 -3.04
CA PRO A 79 -0.21 -1.32 -1.99
C PRO A 79 0.86 -0.38 -2.52
N LYS A 80 0.87 0.86 -2.04
CA LYS A 80 1.95 1.80 -2.32
C LYS A 80 3.02 1.77 -1.24
N GLY A 81 4.26 2.11 -1.61
CA GLY A 81 5.41 2.16 -0.70
C GLY A 81 5.15 2.95 0.60
N CYS A 82 4.39 4.04 0.51
CA CYS A 82 4.07 4.93 1.63
C CYS A 82 3.11 4.33 2.69
N ASN A 83 2.42 3.22 2.36
CA ASN A 83 1.42 2.59 3.23
C ASN A 83 1.35 1.08 2.98
N MET A 84 2.44 0.38 3.31
CA MET A 84 2.60 -1.04 3.02
C MET A 84 3.25 -1.81 4.18
N ALA A 85 2.77 -3.04 4.39
CA ALA A 85 3.41 -4.01 5.27
C ALA A 85 3.50 -5.38 4.59
N LEU A 86 4.62 -6.09 4.80
CA LEU A 86 4.79 -7.45 4.29
C LEU A 86 5.70 -8.31 5.19
N PRO A 87 5.53 -9.64 5.19
CA PRO A 87 6.47 -10.52 5.85
C PRO A 87 7.83 -10.45 5.18
N LYS A 88 8.90 -10.33 5.97
CA LYS A 88 10.29 -10.33 5.50
C LYS A 88 10.56 -11.58 4.65
N ARG A 89 10.07 -12.75 5.07
CA ARG A 89 10.21 -14.01 4.31
C ARG A 89 9.68 -13.90 2.87
N VAL A 90 8.58 -13.19 2.66
CA VAL A 90 7.96 -13.03 1.35
C VAL A 90 8.83 -12.14 0.47
N LEU A 91 9.29 -11.00 0.99
CA LEU A 91 10.19 -10.10 0.26
C LEU A 91 11.46 -10.83 -0.21
N PHE A 92 12.09 -11.61 0.67
CA PHE A 92 13.30 -12.36 0.32
C PHE A 92 13.02 -13.51 -0.65
N GLN A 93 11.85 -14.15 -0.58
CA GLN A 93 11.47 -15.21 -1.50
C GLN A 93 11.24 -14.68 -2.93
N VAL A 94 10.55 -13.54 -3.08
CA VAL A 94 10.23 -13.01 -4.42
C VAL A 94 11.33 -12.13 -5.00
N GLY A 95 12.27 -11.69 -4.16
CA GLY A 95 13.34 -10.74 -4.49
C GLY A 95 13.05 -9.35 -3.93
N LEU A 96 14.09 -8.58 -3.65
CA LEU A 96 13.98 -7.20 -3.15
C LEU A 96 13.31 -6.26 -4.17
N PHE A 97 13.18 -4.98 -3.82
CA PHE A 97 12.74 -3.94 -4.77
C PHE A 97 13.73 -3.81 -5.94
N ASP A 98 13.21 -3.52 -7.13
CA ASP A 98 14.05 -3.17 -8.28
C ASP A 98 14.40 -1.68 -8.21
N GLU A 99 15.64 -1.37 -7.85
CA GLU A 99 16.15 0.00 -7.72
C GLU A 99 16.17 0.78 -9.04
N LYS A 100 15.96 0.12 -10.19
CA LYS A 100 15.86 0.77 -11.51
C LYS A 100 14.47 1.33 -11.80
N LEU A 101 13.46 0.91 -11.05
CA LEU A 101 12.07 1.36 -11.23
C LEU A 101 11.75 2.42 -10.19
N MET A 102 11.77 3.69 -10.59
CA MET A 102 11.34 4.78 -9.73
C MET A 102 10.65 5.85 -10.59
N PRO A 103 9.31 6.00 -10.54
CA PRO A 103 8.36 5.27 -9.68
C PRO A 103 7.92 3.91 -10.25
N GLY A 104 7.41 3.03 -9.39
CA GLY A 104 6.64 1.82 -9.76
C GLY A 104 7.21 0.50 -9.23
N GLU A 105 8.27 0.57 -8.44
CA GLU A 105 8.88 -0.55 -7.72
C GLU A 105 7.91 -1.28 -6.79
N ASP A 106 6.97 -0.55 -6.17
CA ASP A 106 5.97 -1.09 -5.26
C ASP A 106 4.92 -1.93 -5.99
N VAL A 107 4.41 -1.45 -7.13
CA VAL A 107 3.49 -2.16 -8.02
C VAL A 107 4.17 -3.39 -8.63
N GLU A 108 5.43 -3.27 -9.06
CA GLU A 108 6.21 -4.39 -9.59
C GLU A 108 6.42 -5.49 -8.53
N LEU A 109 6.83 -5.11 -7.31
CA LEU A 109 7.00 -6.04 -6.20
C LEU A 109 5.68 -6.74 -5.89
N ALA A 110 4.57 -5.99 -5.78
CA ALA A 110 3.26 -6.56 -5.50
C ALA A 110 2.78 -7.49 -6.63
N TYR A 111 3.15 -7.22 -7.88
CA TYR A 111 2.93 -8.13 -9.01
C TYR A 111 3.70 -9.45 -8.83
N ARG A 112 4.99 -9.41 -8.47
CA ARG A 112 5.80 -10.61 -8.18
C ARG A 112 5.26 -11.41 -6.99
N ILE A 113 4.91 -10.75 -5.90
CA ILE A 113 4.28 -11.36 -4.71
C ILE A 113 3.07 -12.18 -5.11
N ARG A 114 2.19 -11.61 -5.94
CA ARG A 114 1.00 -12.32 -6.40
C ARG A 114 1.32 -13.45 -7.37
N LYS A 115 2.29 -13.26 -8.28
CA LYS A 115 2.72 -14.32 -9.20
C LYS A 115 3.28 -15.54 -8.45
N ALA A 116 3.86 -15.33 -7.27
CA ALA A 116 4.31 -16.38 -6.36
C ALA A 116 3.17 -17.07 -5.57
N GLY A 117 1.90 -16.71 -5.81
CA GLY A 117 0.72 -17.35 -5.20
C GLY A 117 0.18 -16.67 -3.96
N TYR A 118 0.81 -15.58 -3.50
CA TYR A 118 0.34 -14.84 -2.33
C TYR A 118 -0.83 -13.90 -2.66
N LYS A 119 -1.66 -13.63 -1.64
CA LYS A 119 -2.74 -12.65 -1.71
C LYS A 119 -2.26 -11.27 -1.34
N ILE A 120 -2.83 -10.27 -2.00
CA ILE A 120 -2.67 -8.86 -1.68
C ILE A 120 -3.90 -8.43 -0.87
N LYS A 121 -3.69 -7.89 0.33
CA LYS A 121 -4.78 -7.51 1.23
C LYS A 121 -4.90 -5.99 1.35
N TYR A 122 -6.14 -5.51 1.29
CA TYR A 122 -6.49 -4.14 1.65
C TYR A 122 -6.92 -4.10 3.12
N ALA A 123 -6.29 -3.23 3.91
CA ALA A 123 -6.61 -2.90 5.28
C ALA A 123 -7.47 -1.61 5.30
N SER A 124 -8.69 -1.72 5.78
CA SER A 124 -9.65 -0.60 5.92
C SER A 124 -9.60 0.03 7.30
#